data_AF-A0A8R1EV30-F1
#
_entry.id   AF-A0A8R1EV30-F1
#
_cell.length_a   1.000
_cell.length_b   1.000
_cell.length_c   1.000
_cell.angle_alpha   90.00
_cell.angle_beta   90.00
_cell.angle_gamma   90.00
#
_symmetry.space_group_name_H-M   'P 1'
#
loop_
_entity.id
_entity.type
_entity.pdbx_description
1 polymer ?
#
loop_
_entity_poly.entity_id
_entity_poly.type
_entity_poly.pdbx_seq_one_letter_code
_entity_poly.pdbx_strand_id
1 'polypeptide(L)'
;MSDNPLPTGWEKRQSRTNDRAYYFNTVTGRSQWERPDDSAFSKGSDLKSVQCLHLLVKHAESRNPSSWRSDHITRSKEDAINILK
;
A
#
# COMPACT_ATOMS: atom_id res chain seq x y z
N MET A 1 22.60 -11.49 -20.97
CA MET A 1 21.72 -10.44 -20.44
C MET A 1 20.38 -11.09 -20.14
N SER A 2 20.00 -11.23 -18.87
CA SER A 2 18.83 -12.02 -18.47
C SER A 2 17.54 -11.25 -18.70
N ASP A 3 17.02 -11.35 -19.92
CA ASP A 3 15.76 -10.77 -20.38
C ASP A 3 14.58 -11.67 -19.95
N ASN A 4 14.38 -11.80 -18.64
CA ASN A 4 13.14 -12.38 -18.12
C ASN A 4 12.06 -11.28 -18.07
N PRO A 5 10.83 -11.52 -18.53
CA PRO A 5 9.77 -10.51 -18.39
C PRO A 5 9.54 -10.18 -16.90
N LEU A 6 9.26 -8.91 -16.59
CA LEU A 6 8.87 -8.53 -15.24
C LEU A 6 7.50 -9.12 -14.89
N PRO A 7 7.23 -9.45 -13.61
CA PRO A 7 5.93 -9.93 -13.19
C PRO A 7 4.84 -8.90 -13.53
N THR A 8 3.62 -9.39 -13.77
CA THR A 8 2.49 -8.53 -14.16
C THR A 8 2.28 -7.39 -13.18
N GLY A 9 2.14 -6.17 -13.69
CA GLY A 9 1.97 -4.96 -12.89
C GLY A 9 3.29 -4.29 -12.45
N TRP A 10 4.46 -4.80 -12.83
CA TRP A 10 5.75 -4.16 -12.58
C TRP A 10 6.36 -3.53 -13.83
N GLU A 11 6.91 -2.33 -13.68
CA GLU A 11 7.58 -1.56 -14.73
C GLU A 11 8.98 -1.14 -14.27
N LYS A 12 9.99 -1.31 -15.12
CA LYS A 12 11.34 -0.78 -14.86
C LYS A 12 11.39 0.69 -15.25
N ARG A 13 11.78 1.56 -14.32
CA ARG A 13 11.94 3.00 -14.53
C ARG A 13 13.34 3.44 -14.13
N GLN A 14 13.77 4.59 -14.65
CA GLN A 14 15.06 5.20 -14.32
C GLN A 14 14.84 6.38 -13.38
N SER A 15 15.60 6.42 -12.28
CA SER A 15 15.55 7.56 -11.36
C SER A 15 16.09 8.80 -12.04
N ARG A 16 15.35 9.91 -11.97
CA ARG A 16 15.76 11.20 -12.54
C ARG A 16 16.96 11.82 -11.83
N THR A 17 17.24 11.40 -10.60
CA THR A 17 18.25 12.03 -9.73
C THR A 17 19.53 11.20 -9.59
N ASN A 18 19.41 9.87 -9.58
CA ASN A 18 20.52 8.98 -9.22
C ASN A 18 20.94 8.05 -10.36
N ASP A 19 20.34 8.22 -11.56
CA ASP A 19 20.57 7.40 -12.75
C ASP A 19 20.43 5.87 -12.55
N ARG A 20 19.82 5.48 -11.43
CA ARG A 20 19.64 4.09 -11.02
C ARG A 20 18.27 3.60 -11.46
N ALA A 21 18.23 2.41 -12.03
CA ALA A 21 16.96 1.73 -12.32
C ALA A 21 16.24 1.31 -11.04
N TYR A 22 14.94 1.53 -11.00
CA TYR A 22 14.02 1.04 -9.96
C TYR A 22 12.82 0.35 -10.62
N TYR A 23 12.08 -0.44 -9.85
CA TYR A 23 10.89 -1.15 -10.30
C TYR A 23 9.68 -0.55 -9.61
N PHE A 24 8.68 -0.19 -10.42
CA PHE A 24 7.44 0.43 -9.97
C PHE A 24 6.27 -0.51 -10.21
N ASN A 25 5.47 -0.77 -9.18
CA ASN A 25 4.26 -1.55 -9.28
C ASN A 25 3.09 -0.62 -9.61
N THR A 26 2.54 -0.74 -10.81
CA THR A 26 1.44 0.12 -11.30
C THR A 26 0.10 -0.16 -10.63
N VAL A 27 -0.07 -1.35 -10.04
CA VAL A 27 -1.30 -1.76 -9.34
C VAL A 27 -1.34 -1.23 -7.91
N THR A 28 -0.21 -1.27 -7.20
CA THR A 28 -0.12 -0.89 -5.78
C THR A 28 0.50 0.49 -5.55
N GLY A 29 1.11 1.09 -6.57
CA GLY A 29 1.84 2.36 -6.48
C GLY A 29 3.17 2.27 -5.73
N ARG A 30 3.66 1.06 -5.41
CA ARG A 30 4.92 0.86 -4.66
C ARG A 30 6.13 0.89 -5.59
N SER A 31 7.25 1.44 -5.11
CA SER A 31 8.55 1.37 -5.77
C SER A 31 9.55 0.54 -4.96
N GLN A 32 10.46 -0.15 -5.64
CA GLN A 32 11.55 -0.91 -5.01
C GLN A 32 12.80 -0.90 -5.91
N TRP A 33 13.96 -1.16 -5.32
CA TRP A 33 15.24 -1.18 -6.04
C TRP A 33 15.58 -2.55 -6.61
N GLU A 34 15.14 -3.61 -5.94
CA GLU A 34 15.36 -5.00 -6.30
C GLU A 34 14.38 -5.43 -7.39
N ARG A 35 14.85 -6.23 -8.36
CA ARG A 35 13.97 -6.76 -9.42
C ARG A 35 12.92 -7.67 -8.76
N PRO A 36 11.62 -7.41 -8.94
CA PRO A 36 10.58 -8.32 -8.49
C PRO A 36 10.75 -9.64 -9.24
N ASP A 37 10.88 -10.73 -8.50
CA ASP A 37 10.95 -12.07 -9.06
C ASP A 37 9.54 -12.63 -9.23
N ASP A 38 9.33 -13.39 -10.31
CA ASP A 38 8.04 -14.03 -10.60
C ASP A 38 7.71 -15.07 -9.52
N SER A 39 8.73 -15.62 -8.84
CA SER A 39 8.55 -16.59 -7.75
C SER A 39 7.77 -16.04 -6.55
N ALA A 40 7.76 -14.72 -6.34
CA ALA A 40 7.01 -14.10 -5.24
C ALA A 40 5.49 -14.06 -5.52
N PHE A 41 5.09 -14.08 -6.80
CA PHE A 41 3.69 -13.97 -7.23
C PHE A 41 3.15 -15.22 -7.94
N SER A 42 4.02 -16.15 -8.37
CA SER A 42 3.64 -17.40 -9.07
C SER A 42 2.85 -18.38 -8.20
N LYS A 43 2.79 -18.18 -6.88
CA LYS A 43 1.83 -18.86 -5.97
C LYS A 43 0.48 -18.12 -5.83
N GLY A 44 0.09 -17.33 -6.83
CA GLY A 44 -1.01 -16.35 -6.72
C GLY A 44 -2.39 -16.79 -7.23
N SER A 45 -2.54 -17.95 -7.87
CA SER A 45 -3.85 -18.35 -8.42
C SER A 45 -4.84 -18.90 -7.39
N ASP A 46 -4.39 -19.25 -6.18
CA ASP A 46 -5.23 -19.86 -5.12
C ASP A 46 -5.32 -19.04 -3.82
N LEU A 47 -4.93 -17.76 -3.84
CA LEU A 47 -5.04 -16.90 -2.65
C LEU A 47 -6.50 -16.46 -2.43
N LYS A 48 -7.27 -17.28 -1.71
CA LYS A 48 -8.66 -16.99 -1.31
C LYS A 48 -8.79 -15.89 -0.25
N SER A 49 -7.70 -15.59 0.46
CA SER A 49 -7.70 -14.63 1.58
C SER A 49 -6.35 -13.95 1.73
N VAL A 50 -6.36 -12.72 2.22
CA VAL A 50 -5.17 -11.92 2.55
C VAL A 50 -5.19 -11.53 4.02
N GLN A 51 -4.01 -11.27 4.59
CA GLN A 51 -3.85 -10.70 5.92
C GLN A 51 -3.46 -9.22 5.79
N CYS A 52 -4.17 -8.35 6.50
CA CYS A 52 -3.86 -6.93 6.54
C CYS A 52 -3.93 -6.42 7.98
N LEU A 53 -3.07 -5.46 8.30
CA LEU A 53 -3.19 -4.62 9.49
C LEU A 53 -3.80 -3.29 9.04
N HIS A 54 -4.65 -2.68 9.87
CA HIS A 54 -5.17 -1.34 9.60
C HIS A 54 -5.10 -0.47 10.85
N LEU A 55 -4.92 0.83 10.64
CA LEU A 55 -5.07 1.85 11.66
C LEU A 55 -6.40 2.56 11.41
N LEU A 56 -7.21 2.74 12.47
CA LEU A 56 -8.50 3.40 12.38
C LEU A 56 -8.52 4.65 13.26
N VAL A 57 -8.81 5.78 12.65
CA VAL A 57 -9.10 7.04 13.34
C VAL A 57 -10.55 7.42 13.02
N LYS A 58 -11.42 7.39 14.04
CA LYS A 58 -12.83 7.79 13.92
C LYS A 58 -13.00 9.31 14.02
N HIS A 59 -14.14 9.82 13.57
CA HIS A 59 -14.58 11.22 13.66
C HIS A 59 -16.05 11.30 14.11
N ALA A 60 -16.56 12.52 14.36
CA ALA A 60 -17.91 12.75 14.87
C ALA A 60 -19.04 12.14 14.02
N GLU A 61 -18.86 12.12 12.70
CA GLU A 61 -19.85 11.57 11.76
C GLU A 61 -19.63 10.07 11.46
N SER A 62 -18.69 9.41 12.15
CA SER A 62 -18.56 7.96 12.05
C SER A 62 -19.84 7.27 12.52
N ARG A 63 -20.29 6.22 11.83
CA ARG A 63 -21.54 5.47 12.16
C ARG A 63 -21.68 5.09 13.63
N ASN A 64 -20.56 4.82 14.30
CA ASN A 64 -20.50 4.66 15.74
C ASN A 64 -19.30 5.47 16.27
N PRO A 65 -19.51 6.73 16.73
CA PRO A 65 -18.45 7.63 17.17
C PRO A 65 -18.03 7.38 18.62
N SER A 66 -17.81 6.11 18.96
CA SER A 66 -17.28 5.63 20.24
C SER A 66 -16.21 4.56 20.01
N SER A 67 -15.27 4.38 20.92
CA SER A 67 -14.27 3.33 20.89
C SER A 67 -13.77 3.04 22.29
N TRP A 68 -13.05 1.93 22.49
CA TRP A 68 -12.39 1.65 23.77
C TRP A 68 -11.42 2.77 24.24
N ARG A 69 -10.95 3.63 23.32
CA ARG A 69 -10.09 4.77 23.63
C ARG A 69 -10.86 6.02 24.04
N SER A 70 -12.15 6.10 23.72
CA SER A 70 -12.97 7.31 23.94
C SER A 70 -14.44 6.98 23.67
N ASP A 71 -15.28 7.19 24.67
CA ASP A 71 -16.73 6.93 24.59
C ASP A 71 -17.44 7.89 23.62
N HIS A 72 -16.95 9.13 23.48
CA HIS A 72 -17.53 10.16 22.62
C HIS A 72 -16.47 10.85 21.75
N ILE A 73 -16.48 10.55 20.46
CA ILE A 73 -15.53 11.08 19.49
C ILE A 73 -16.13 12.32 18.82
N THR A 74 -15.53 13.49 19.06
CA THR A 74 -16.02 14.80 18.58
C THR A 74 -15.17 15.45 17.50
N ARG A 75 -14.03 14.84 17.14
CA ARG A 75 -13.11 15.41 16.14
C ARG A 75 -13.73 15.45 14.75
N SER A 76 -13.30 16.43 13.95
CA SER A 76 -13.75 16.58 12.55
C SER A 76 -13.18 15.47 11.65
N LYS A 77 -13.73 15.35 10.45
CA LYS A 77 -13.24 14.42 9.44
C LYS A 77 -11.84 14.85 8.94
N GLU A 78 -11.62 16.14 8.79
CA GLU A 78 -10.36 16.75 8.39
C GLU A 78 -9.26 16.46 9.41
N ASP A 79 -9.54 16.62 10.70
CA ASP A 79 -8.59 16.30 11.77
C ASP A 79 -8.25 14.81 11.80
N ALA A 80 -9.26 13.94 11.63
CA ALA A 80 -9.04 12.50 11.57
C ALA A 80 -8.10 12.10 10.42
N ILE A 81 -8.22 12.75 9.26
CA ILE A 81 -7.34 12.55 8.11
C ILE A 81 -5.92 13.07 8.43
N ASN A 82 -5.80 14.23 9.07
CA ASN A 82 -4.50 14.83 9.38
C ASN A 82 -3.72 14.02 10.44
N ILE A 83 -4.39 13.25 11.29
CA ILE A 83 -3.71 12.32 12.23
C ILE A 83 -3.02 11.16 11.50
N LEU A 84 -3.47 10.81 10.29
CA LEU A 84 -2.95 9.68 9.50
C LEU A 84 -1.92 10.10 8.44
N LYS A 85 -1.78 11.41 8.20
CA LYS A 85 -0.77 11.96 7.29
C LYS A 85 0.57 12.07 8.00
#